data_AF-V5I3P3-F1
#
_entry.id   AF-V5I3P3-F1
#
_cell.length_a   1.000
_cell.length_b   1.000
_cell.length_c   1.000
_cell.angle_alpha   90.00
_cell.angle_beta   90.00
_cell.angle_gamma   90.00
#
_symmetry.space_group_name_H-M   'P 1'
#
loop_
_entity.id
_entity.type
_entity.pdbx_description
1 polymer ?
#
loop_
_entity_poly.entity_id
_entity_poly.type
_entity_poly.pdbx_seq_one_letter_code
_entity_poly.pdbx_strand_id
1 'polypeptide(L)'
;WTSGAGDKQTTTTPSGVAMAVSAFPPSYSEATRQHASLGGGLSFVDFLPYCISSGGLFSTPTFEPFRTLVNRANEWLKENPTWEVKTCESVEFKTSSEVVNTERMTYYEYGEQSTRYVRSLRLWLVPRLDQSRPPQQIEYRNLIPQQTGHAGLFGMPTFETLHELLERYNQQLRYQPMPGRVLAVETQEMKIPSYSNFD
;
A
#
# COMPACT_ATOMS: atom_id res chain seq x y z
N TRP A 1 73.62 25.05 34.35
CA TRP A 1 73.43 24.43 33.05
C TRP A 1 71.92 24.34 32.79
N THR A 2 71.46 25.01 31.71
CA THR A 2 70.17 24.90 30.98
C THR A 2 68.85 25.13 31.76
N SER A 3 68.14 26.26 31.54
CA SER A 3 67.03 26.50 30.55
C SER A 3 65.77 25.67 30.85
N GLY A 4 64.52 26.15 30.87
CA GLY A 4 63.88 27.24 30.14
C GLY A 4 62.80 26.66 29.20
N ALA A 5 61.55 27.16 29.29
CA ALA A 5 60.37 26.92 28.42
C ALA A 5 59.79 25.47 28.44
N GLY A 6 58.49 25.19 28.24
CA GLY A 6 57.40 25.91 27.59
C GLY A 6 56.73 24.96 26.59
N ASP A 7 55.40 24.85 26.65
CA ASP A 7 54.45 24.47 25.59
C ASP A 7 54.50 23.13 24.81
N LYS A 8 53.28 22.58 24.67
CA LYS A 8 52.62 21.90 23.51
C LYS A 8 52.98 20.47 23.06
N GLN A 9 51.95 19.63 23.21
CA GLN A 9 51.20 18.90 22.16
C GLN A 9 51.93 17.82 21.34
N THR A 10 51.46 16.55 21.41
CA THR A 10 51.06 15.74 20.22
C THR A 10 50.55 14.31 20.57
N THR A 11 49.41 13.94 19.96
CA THR A 11 48.97 12.64 19.36
C THR A 11 49.29 11.30 20.07
N THR A 12 48.35 10.36 20.23
CA THR A 12 47.69 9.59 19.15
C THR A 12 46.47 8.78 19.67
N THR A 13 45.42 8.72 18.84
CA THR A 13 44.32 7.72 18.82
C THR A 13 44.82 6.30 18.45
N PRO A 14 44.09 5.22 18.75
CA PRO A 14 43.19 4.62 17.75
C PRO A 14 41.84 4.15 18.36
N SER A 15 40.72 4.58 17.76
CA SER A 15 39.89 3.75 16.87
C SER A 15 38.90 2.83 17.60
N GLY A 16 37.71 3.38 17.89
CA GLY A 16 36.49 2.63 18.15
C GLY A 16 35.48 2.97 17.05
N VAL A 17 35.21 1.97 16.21
CA VAL A 17 34.50 2.02 14.93
C VAL A 17 33.16 2.76 14.99
N ALA A 18 32.93 3.60 13.98
CA ALA A 18 31.70 4.32 13.71
C ALA A 18 30.46 3.40 13.72
N MET A 19 29.41 3.81 14.44
CA MET A 19 28.08 3.22 14.24
C MET A 19 27.62 3.57 12.83
N ALA A 20 27.74 2.61 11.92
CA ALA A 20 27.06 2.66 10.65
C ALA A 20 25.55 2.60 10.94
N VAL A 21 24.92 3.78 10.97
CA VAL A 21 23.47 3.88 10.81
C VAL A 21 23.17 3.19 9.49
N SER A 22 22.51 2.03 9.57
CA SER A 22 22.04 1.25 8.43
C SER A 22 21.50 2.20 7.36
N ALA A 23 22.13 2.20 6.19
CA ALA A 23 21.73 2.99 5.02
C ALA A 23 20.43 2.47 4.39
N PHE A 24 19.79 1.47 5.00
CA PHE A 24 18.49 0.97 4.59
C PHE A 24 17.40 1.71 5.35
N PRO A 25 16.30 2.11 4.66
CA PRO A 25 15.13 2.61 5.34
C PRO A 25 14.68 1.57 6.37
N PRO A 26 14.18 2.01 7.55
CA PRO A 26 13.73 1.10 8.59
C PRO A 26 12.73 0.10 8.02
N SER A 27 12.77 -1.14 8.51
CA SER A 27 11.71 -2.09 8.20
C SER A 27 10.37 -1.49 8.58
N TYR A 28 9.29 -1.91 7.93
CA TYR A 28 7.97 -1.35 8.19
C TYR A 28 7.51 -1.47 9.66
N SER A 29 7.91 -2.57 10.30
CA SER A 29 7.79 -2.81 11.74
C SER A 29 8.61 -1.86 12.61
N GLU A 30 9.74 -1.36 12.11
CA GLU A 30 10.55 -0.36 12.81
C GLU A 30 10.05 1.06 12.54
N ALA A 31 9.57 1.37 11.33
CA ALA A 31 8.93 2.65 11.02
C ALA A 31 7.68 2.87 11.89
N THR A 32 6.84 1.84 12.04
CA THR A 32 5.70 1.85 12.97
C THR A 32 6.10 2.05 14.43
N ARG A 33 7.19 1.42 14.88
CA ARG A 33 7.76 1.65 16.22
C ARG A 33 8.34 3.06 16.40
N GLN A 34 9.00 3.61 15.38
CA GLN A 34 9.55 4.96 15.40
C GLN A 34 8.44 6.03 15.42
N HIS A 35 7.32 5.80 14.71
CA HIS A 35 6.14 6.65 14.83
C HIS A 35 5.45 6.55 16.20
N ALA A 36 5.45 5.37 16.83
CA ALA A 36 5.00 5.22 18.22
C ALA A 36 5.89 5.99 19.22
N SER A 37 7.19 6.13 18.93
CA SER A 37 8.14 6.87 19.78
C SER A 37 8.06 8.40 19.69
N LEU A 38 7.27 8.95 18.74
CA LEU A 38 6.96 10.39 18.63
C LEU A 38 5.61 10.78 19.28
N GLY A 39 5.05 9.91 20.13
CA GLY A 39 3.87 10.22 20.95
C GLY A 39 2.51 10.06 20.25
N GLY A 40 2.47 9.58 19.00
CA GLY A 40 1.24 9.23 18.30
C GLY A 40 1.14 7.72 18.19
N GLY A 41 0.13 7.11 18.83
CA GLY A 41 -0.14 5.66 18.78
C GLY A 41 -0.56 5.17 17.39
N LEU A 42 0.34 5.26 16.39
CA LEU A 42 0.13 4.77 15.05
C LEU A 42 0.08 3.24 15.08
N SER A 43 -1.04 2.69 14.62
CA SER A 43 -1.29 1.26 14.49
C SER A 43 -1.75 0.96 13.05
N PHE A 44 -1.90 -0.31 12.70
CA PHE A 44 -2.48 -0.71 11.42
C PHE A 44 -3.37 -1.94 11.56
N VAL A 45 -4.23 -2.14 10.56
CA VAL A 45 -5.03 -3.37 10.41
C VAL A 45 -5.10 -3.74 8.94
N ASP A 46 -4.97 -5.04 8.66
CA ASP A 46 -4.99 -5.60 7.31
C ASP A 46 -6.28 -6.37 7.04
N PHE A 47 -6.86 -6.14 5.87
CA PHE A 47 -7.99 -6.86 5.32
C PHE A 47 -7.54 -7.64 4.10
N LEU A 48 -7.31 -8.93 4.31
CA LEU A 48 -6.91 -9.88 3.27
C LEU A 48 -8.15 -10.46 2.59
N PRO A 49 -8.18 -10.58 1.25
CA PRO A 49 -9.28 -11.23 0.56
C PRO A 49 -9.32 -12.72 0.93
N TYR A 50 -10.51 -13.27 1.16
CA TYR A 50 -10.63 -14.71 1.32
C TYR A 50 -10.53 -15.43 -0.02
N CYS A 51 -10.01 -16.66 0.00
CA CYS A 51 -10.05 -17.56 -1.15
C CYS A 51 -11.48 -18.09 -1.28
N ILE A 52 -12.15 -17.78 -2.38
CA ILE A 52 -13.51 -18.26 -2.69
C ILE A 52 -13.45 -19.69 -3.25
N SER A 53 -12.44 -19.94 -4.08
CA SER A 53 -12.18 -21.24 -4.68
C SER A 53 -10.69 -21.42 -4.80
N SER A 54 -10.21 -22.57 -4.36
CA SER A 54 -8.81 -22.99 -4.45
C SER A 54 -8.30 -23.15 -5.88
N GLY A 55 -9.22 -23.27 -6.85
CA GLY A 55 -8.88 -23.81 -8.15
C GLY A 55 -8.60 -25.32 -8.08
N GLY A 56 -7.96 -25.85 -9.11
CA GLY A 56 -7.63 -27.26 -9.26
C GLY A 56 -6.56 -27.45 -10.34
N LEU A 57 -6.36 -28.67 -10.82
CA LEU A 57 -5.31 -28.97 -11.81
C LEU A 57 -5.38 -28.11 -13.09
N PHE A 58 -6.59 -27.61 -13.42
CA PHE A 58 -6.86 -26.82 -14.63
C PHE A 58 -7.54 -25.47 -14.33
N SER A 59 -7.68 -25.09 -13.06
CA SER A 59 -8.37 -23.85 -12.70
C SER A 59 -7.61 -23.12 -11.60
N THR A 60 -7.74 -21.80 -11.61
CA THR A 60 -6.92 -20.95 -10.76
C THR A 60 -7.67 -20.55 -9.51
N PRO A 61 -6.98 -20.34 -8.37
CA PRO A 61 -7.63 -19.84 -7.18
C PRO A 61 -8.27 -18.49 -7.46
N THR A 62 -9.50 -18.33 -6.99
CA THR A 62 -10.30 -17.12 -7.11
C THR A 62 -10.46 -16.51 -5.73
N PHE A 63 -10.18 -15.21 -5.62
CA PHE A 63 -10.23 -14.47 -4.37
C PHE A 63 -11.38 -13.46 -4.38
N GLU A 64 -11.76 -13.01 -3.19
CA GLU A 64 -12.75 -11.95 -3.04
C GLU A 64 -12.35 -10.66 -3.79
N PRO A 65 -13.34 -9.94 -4.37
CA PRO A 65 -13.08 -8.66 -4.98
C PRO A 65 -12.69 -7.63 -3.93
N PHE A 66 -11.87 -6.65 -4.31
CA PHE A 66 -11.36 -5.61 -3.39
C PHE A 66 -12.47 -4.84 -2.66
N ARG A 67 -13.65 -4.66 -3.27
CA ARG A 67 -14.83 -4.05 -2.64
C ARG A 67 -15.25 -4.75 -1.35
N THR A 68 -15.13 -6.08 -1.29
CA THR A 68 -15.48 -6.87 -0.11
C THR A 68 -14.57 -6.51 1.08
N LEU A 69 -13.32 -6.14 0.83
CA LEU A 69 -12.35 -5.75 1.86
C LEU A 69 -12.74 -4.39 2.45
N VAL A 70 -13.16 -3.44 1.61
CA VAL A 70 -13.66 -2.13 2.06
C VAL A 70 -14.94 -2.28 2.88
N ASN A 71 -15.86 -3.17 2.49
CA ASN A 71 -17.05 -3.46 3.28
C ASN A 71 -16.68 -4.03 4.66
N ARG A 72 -15.78 -5.02 4.72
CA ARG A 72 -15.28 -5.58 5.99
C ARG A 72 -14.56 -4.54 6.84
N ALA A 73 -13.79 -3.66 6.21
CA ALA A 73 -13.14 -2.55 6.91
C ALA A 73 -14.15 -1.58 7.54
N ASN A 74 -15.24 -1.27 6.85
CA ASN A 74 -16.31 -0.44 7.39
C ASN A 74 -17.02 -1.11 8.57
N GLU A 75 -17.30 -2.42 8.52
CA GLU A 75 -17.87 -3.12 9.68
C GLU A 75 -16.89 -3.12 10.86
N TRP A 76 -15.61 -3.38 10.61
CA TRP A 76 -14.58 -3.30 11.65
C TRP A 76 -14.48 -1.90 12.28
N LEU A 77 -14.54 -0.83 11.48
CA LEU A 77 -14.52 0.55 11.99
C LEU A 77 -15.75 0.89 12.85
N LYS A 78 -16.92 0.32 12.56
CA LYS A 78 -18.12 0.47 13.41
C LYS A 78 -17.94 -0.19 14.77
N GLU A 79 -17.34 -1.38 14.79
CA GLU A 79 -17.04 -2.14 16.02
C GLU A 79 -15.88 -1.54 16.83
N ASN A 80 -15.03 -0.74 16.18
CA ASN A 80 -13.80 -0.17 16.75
C ASN A 80 -13.81 1.38 16.70
N PRO A 81 -14.82 2.05 17.32
CA PRO A 81 -15.06 3.50 17.18
C PRO A 81 -13.96 4.37 17.80
N THR A 82 -13.11 3.81 18.66
CA THR A 82 -11.98 4.49 19.29
C THR A 82 -10.82 4.74 18.34
N TRP A 83 -10.86 4.21 17.12
CA TRP A 83 -9.82 4.38 16.12
C TRP A 83 -10.24 5.37 15.01
N GLU A 84 -9.24 6.04 14.46
CA GLU A 84 -9.36 6.94 13.32
C GLU A 84 -8.36 6.55 12.24
N VAL A 85 -8.85 6.34 11.01
CA VAL A 85 -8.05 6.12 9.82
C VAL A 85 -7.39 7.42 9.38
N LYS A 86 -6.06 7.41 9.29
CA LYS A 86 -5.27 8.53 8.78
C LYS A 86 -4.96 8.41 7.30
N THR A 87 -4.60 7.20 6.87
CA THR A 87 -4.38 6.85 5.46
C THR A 87 -4.65 5.35 5.29
N CYS A 88 -4.64 4.87 4.05
CA CYS A 88 -4.75 3.47 3.73
C CYS A 88 -3.89 3.17 2.51
N GLU A 89 -3.52 1.90 2.34
CA GLU A 89 -2.76 1.47 1.17
C GLU A 89 -3.23 0.11 0.66
N SER A 90 -3.04 -0.12 -0.65
CA SER A 90 -3.14 -1.44 -1.25
C SER A 90 -1.83 -2.19 -1.06
N VAL A 91 -1.87 -3.35 -0.38
CA VAL A 91 -0.69 -4.20 -0.19
C VAL A 91 -0.80 -5.42 -1.07
N GLU A 92 0.21 -5.67 -1.89
CA GLU A 92 0.26 -6.84 -2.77
C GLU A 92 1.06 -7.96 -2.13
N PHE A 93 0.43 -9.13 -2.04
CA PHE A 93 1.06 -10.34 -1.57
C PHE A 93 1.18 -11.32 -2.72
N LYS A 94 2.38 -11.84 -2.93
CA LYS A 94 2.56 -12.94 -3.88
C LYS A 94 1.99 -14.21 -3.25
N THR A 95 1.22 -14.96 -4.03
CA THR A 95 0.72 -16.26 -3.60
C THR A 95 0.85 -17.29 -4.71
N SER A 96 1.27 -18.50 -4.34
CA SER A 96 1.18 -19.71 -5.16
C SER A 96 0.09 -20.66 -4.65
N SER A 97 -0.64 -20.28 -3.60
CA SER A 97 -1.58 -21.15 -2.88
C SER A 97 -2.83 -20.38 -2.42
N GLU A 98 -3.73 -21.07 -1.72
CA GLU A 98 -4.92 -20.49 -1.09
C GLU A 98 -4.58 -19.53 0.05
N VAL A 99 -3.40 -19.69 0.67
CA VAL A 99 -2.98 -18.93 1.85
C VAL A 99 -2.07 -17.80 1.44
N VAL A 100 -2.44 -16.57 1.81
CA VAL A 100 -1.62 -15.38 1.64
C VAL A 100 -0.60 -15.32 2.78
N ASN A 101 0.70 -15.39 2.45
CA ASN A 101 1.77 -15.20 3.43
C ASN A 101 2.09 -13.70 3.57
N THR A 102 1.76 -13.11 4.71
CA THR A 102 1.95 -11.69 4.98
C THR A 102 3.33 -11.34 5.56
N GLU A 103 4.10 -12.33 6.00
CA GLU A 103 5.41 -12.15 6.64
C GLU A 103 6.58 -12.20 5.64
N ARG A 104 6.38 -12.84 4.48
CA ARG A 104 7.39 -12.93 3.41
C ARG A 104 7.00 -12.06 2.22
N MET A 105 7.79 -11.00 1.99
CA MET A 105 7.69 -10.14 0.80
C MET A 105 8.71 -10.49 -0.30
N THR A 106 9.74 -11.28 0.03
CA THR A 106 10.80 -11.71 -0.89
C THR A 106 10.57 -13.16 -1.32
N TYR A 107 10.45 -13.39 -2.63
CA TYR A 107 10.22 -14.70 -3.22
C TYR A 107 11.31 -15.00 -4.24
N TYR A 108 12.08 -16.06 -4.01
CA TYR A 108 12.99 -16.60 -5.02
C TYR A 108 12.19 -17.46 -5.99
N GLU A 109 12.26 -17.16 -7.29
CA GLU A 109 11.63 -17.97 -8.33
C GLU A 109 12.57 -19.08 -8.79
N TYR A 110 12.14 -20.32 -8.58
CA TYR A 110 12.68 -21.49 -9.26
C TYR A 110 11.49 -22.27 -9.84
N GLY A 111 11.31 -22.23 -11.17
CA GLY A 111 10.36 -23.08 -11.91
C GLY A 111 9.14 -22.38 -12.53
N GLU A 112 8.60 -23.02 -13.58
CA GLU A 112 7.55 -22.61 -14.56
C GLU A 112 6.16 -22.20 -14.01
N GLN A 113 5.98 -21.93 -12.72
CA GLN A 113 4.66 -21.59 -12.19
C GLN A 113 4.37 -20.08 -12.28
N SER A 114 3.19 -19.74 -12.80
CA SER A 114 2.73 -18.36 -12.91
C SER A 114 2.72 -17.67 -11.55
N THR A 115 3.57 -16.66 -11.35
CA THR A 115 3.52 -15.79 -10.18
C THR A 115 2.22 -14.99 -10.15
N ARG A 116 1.48 -15.06 -9.04
CA ARG A 116 0.22 -14.34 -8.83
C ARG A 116 0.34 -13.39 -7.66
N TYR A 117 -0.35 -12.27 -7.77
CA TYR A 117 -0.44 -11.26 -6.72
C TYR A 117 -1.89 -11.12 -6.29
N VAL A 118 -2.09 -11.05 -4.98
CA VAL A 118 -3.37 -10.81 -4.34
C VAL A 118 -3.26 -9.48 -3.61
N ARG A 119 -4.23 -8.60 -3.87
CA ARG A 119 -4.25 -7.25 -3.31
C ARG A 119 -5.12 -7.21 -2.07
N SER A 120 -4.55 -6.72 -0.98
CA SER A 120 -5.21 -6.53 0.32
C SER A 120 -5.28 -5.05 0.65
N LEU A 121 -6.08 -4.69 1.65
CA LEU A 121 -6.22 -3.32 2.14
C LEU A 121 -5.57 -3.20 3.52
N ARG A 122 -4.66 -2.24 3.69
CA ARG A 122 -4.12 -1.86 5.00
C ARG A 122 -4.65 -0.50 5.40
N LEU A 123 -5.15 -0.38 6.63
CA LEU A 123 -5.52 0.91 7.22
C LEU A 123 -4.48 1.36 8.23
N TRP A 124 -4.12 2.63 8.18
CA TRP A 124 -3.28 3.31 9.16
C TRP A 124 -4.13 4.02 10.19
N LEU A 125 -3.99 3.65 11.46
CA LEU A 125 -4.89 4.03 12.53
C LEU A 125 -4.18 4.84 13.61
N VAL A 126 -4.90 5.77 14.22
CA VAL A 126 -4.50 6.41 15.47
C VAL A 126 -5.69 6.47 16.44
N PRO A 127 -5.47 6.67 17.75
CA PRO A 127 -6.55 6.89 18.69
C PRO A 127 -7.40 8.10 18.26
N ARG A 128 -8.71 7.90 18.23
CA ARG A 128 -9.67 8.94 17.92
C ARG A 128 -9.85 9.86 19.13
N LEU A 129 -9.53 11.14 18.94
CA LEU A 129 -9.63 12.14 20.02
C LEU A 129 -11.07 12.54 20.33
N ASP A 130 -11.92 12.62 19.31
CA ASP A 130 -13.31 13.05 19.43
C ASP A 130 -14.25 11.88 19.12
N GLN A 131 -14.84 11.33 20.17
CA GLN A 131 -15.80 10.22 20.12
C GLN A 131 -17.25 10.66 19.93
N SER A 132 -17.53 11.97 19.87
CA SER A 132 -18.89 12.47 19.59
C SER A 132 -19.31 12.25 18.13
N ARG A 133 -18.33 12.12 17.23
CA ARG A 133 -18.55 11.83 15.81
C ARG A 133 -18.82 10.34 15.58
N PRO A 134 -19.69 9.99 14.61
CA PRO A 134 -19.92 8.59 14.26
C PRO A 134 -18.62 7.91 13.80
N PRO A 135 -18.54 6.57 13.88
CA PRO A 135 -17.43 5.80 13.33
C PRO A 135 -17.11 6.21 11.89
N GLN A 136 -15.83 6.15 11.53
CA GLN A 136 -15.45 6.55 10.18
C GLN A 136 -15.93 5.49 9.19
N GLN A 137 -16.38 5.96 8.04
CA GLN A 137 -16.67 5.12 6.89
C GLN A 137 -15.71 5.50 5.77
N ILE A 138 -15.17 4.50 5.12
CA ILE A 138 -14.29 4.64 3.95
C ILE A 138 -15.01 4.13 2.71
N GLU A 139 -14.65 4.68 1.56
CA GLU A 139 -15.11 4.25 0.24
C GLU A 139 -13.91 4.26 -0.70
N TYR A 140 -13.98 3.49 -1.78
CA TYR A 140 -12.98 3.53 -2.83
C TYR A 140 -13.63 3.68 -4.19
N ARG A 141 -12.89 4.29 -5.12
CA ARG A 141 -13.31 4.42 -6.51
C ARG A 141 -12.12 4.16 -7.41
N ASN A 142 -12.27 3.20 -8.30
CA ASN A 142 -11.30 2.96 -9.36
C ASN A 142 -11.56 3.96 -10.48
N LEU A 143 -10.49 4.63 -10.93
CA LEU A 143 -10.50 5.42 -12.14
C LEU A 143 -9.78 4.59 -13.21
N ILE A 144 -10.54 4.03 -14.14
CA ILE A 144 -10.00 3.22 -15.23
C ILE A 144 -9.96 4.06 -16.50
N PRO A 145 -8.81 4.10 -17.22
CA PRO A 145 -8.72 4.75 -18.52
C PRO A 145 -9.71 4.15 -19.52
N GLN A 146 -10.48 4.99 -20.19
CA GLN A 146 -11.35 4.55 -21.28
C GLN A 146 -10.53 4.34 -22.55
N GLN A 147 -10.95 3.37 -23.37
CA GLN A 147 -10.36 3.18 -24.69
C GLN A 147 -10.79 4.34 -25.61
N THR A 148 -9.81 5.04 -26.18
CA THR A 148 -10.04 6.20 -27.06
C THR A 148 -10.01 5.84 -28.54
N GLY A 149 -9.31 4.75 -28.90
CA GLY A 149 -9.13 4.32 -30.28
C GLY A 149 -9.31 2.81 -30.45
N HIS A 150 -9.94 2.41 -31.55
CA HIS A 150 -10.11 0.99 -31.88
C HIS A 150 -8.77 0.40 -32.34
N ALA A 151 -8.45 -0.78 -31.80
CA ALA A 151 -7.43 -1.65 -32.38
C ALA A 151 -7.89 -2.05 -33.79
N GLY A 152 -7.31 -1.47 -34.83
CA GLY A 152 -7.50 -1.97 -36.20
C GLY A 152 -6.92 -3.39 -36.35
N LEU A 153 -7.02 -3.99 -37.54
CA LEU A 153 -6.50 -5.33 -37.87
C LEU A 153 -5.04 -5.60 -37.43
N PHE A 154 -4.23 -4.55 -37.24
CA PHE A 154 -2.84 -4.62 -36.81
C PHE A 154 -2.47 -3.58 -35.73
N GLY A 155 -3.45 -2.92 -35.12
CA GLY A 155 -3.22 -1.82 -34.17
C GLY A 155 -3.39 -2.24 -32.72
N MET A 156 -2.65 -1.61 -31.80
CA MET A 156 -2.94 -1.70 -30.37
C MET A 156 -4.03 -0.68 -30.00
N PRO A 157 -4.96 -1.01 -29.10
CA PRO A 157 -5.92 -0.04 -28.62
C PRO A 157 -5.20 1.12 -27.92
N THR A 158 -5.70 2.33 -28.10
CA THR A 158 -5.24 3.50 -27.35
C THR A 158 -6.20 3.80 -26.22
N PHE A 159 -5.68 4.34 -25.12
CA PHE A 159 -6.44 4.67 -23.92
C PHE A 159 -6.24 6.13 -23.54
N GLU A 160 -7.15 6.64 -22.71
CA GLU A 160 -6.96 7.94 -22.06
C GLU A 160 -5.63 8.01 -21.32
N THR A 161 -4.98 9.16 -21.41
CA THR A 161 -3.91 9.55 -20.51
C THR A 161 -4.46 9.78 -19.10
N LEU A 162 -3.56 9.78 -18.10
CA LEU A 162 -3.94 10.15 -16.73
C LEU A 162 -4.60 11.53 -16.67
N HIS A 163 -4.14 12.48 -17.49
CA HIS A 163 -4.69 13.83 -17.53
C HIS A 163 -6.15 13.83 -18.00
N GLU A 164 -6.45 13.17 -19.11
CA GLU A 164 -7.82 13.07 -19.66
C GLU A 164 -8.76 12.36 -18.68
N LEU A 165 -8.30 11.27 -18.06
CA LEU A 165 -9.06 10.55 -17.04
C LEU A 165 -9.37 11.42 -15.82
N LEU A 166 -8.40 12.20 -15.33
CA LEU A 166 -8.61 13.11 -14.20
C LEU A 166 -9.54 14.26 -14.57
N GLU A 167 -9.44 14.80 -15.79
CA GLU A 167 -10.35 15.83 -16.27
C GLU A 167 -11.79 15.31 -16.33
N ARG A 168 -12.00 14.14 -16.95
CA ARG A 168 -13.30 13.46 -17.01
C ARG A 168 -13.87 13.20 -15.61
N TYR A 169 -13.04 12.71 -14.69
CA TYR A 169 -13.46 12.46 -13.32
C TYR A 169 -13.81 13.75 -12.56
N ASN A 170 -13.02 14.81 -12.72
CA ASN A 170 -13.29 16.11 -12.11
C ASN A 170 -14.60 16.73 -12.63
N GLN A 171 -14.94 16.53 -13.90
CA GLN A 171 -16.23 16.94 -14.45
C GLN A 171 -17.39 16.17 -13.79
N GLN A 172 -17.25 14.86 -13.61
CA GLN A 172 -18.25 14.04 -12.91
C GLN A 172 -18.47 14.51 -11.47
N LEU A 173 -17.40 14.84 -10.75
CA LEU A 173 -17.48 15.31 -9.35
C LEU A 173 -18.27 16.60 -9.18
N ARG A 174 -18.41 17.43 -10.23
CA ARG A 174 -19.25 18.65 -10.18
C ARG A 174 -20.73 18.33 -9.98
N TYR A 175 -21.18 17.17 -10.46
CA TYR A 175 -22.58 16.74 -10.38
C TYR A 175 -22.79 15.66 -9.30
N GLN A 176 -21.74 14.91 -8.98
CA GLN A 176 -21.75 13.83 -7.98
C GLN A 176 -20.54 13.97 -7.06
N PRO A 177 -20.54 14.95 -6.13
CA PRO A 177 -19.43 15.13 -5.20
C PRO A 177 -19.29 13.90 -4.32
N MET A 178 -18.05 13.44 -4.11
CA MET A 178 -17.81 12.36 -3.16
C MET A 178 -17.99 12.88 -1.72
N PRO A 179 -18.65 12.11 -0.84
CA PRO A 179 -18.75 12.47 0.55
C PRO A 179 -17.37 12.36 1.23
N GLY A 180 -17.11 13.25 2.19
CA GLY A 180 -15.92 13.18 3.03
C GLY A 180 -14.66 13.76 2.38
N ARG A 181 -13.51 13.15 2.68
CA ARG A 181 -12.18 13.61 2.24
C ARG A 181 -11.38 12.46 1.65
N VAL A 182 -10.49 12.77 0.71
CA VAL A 182 -9.55 11.80 0.16
C VAL A 182 -8.55 11.39 1.24
N LEU A 183 -8.39 10.08 1.43
CA LEU A 183 -7.38 9.51 2.34
C LEU A 183 -6.09 9.15 1.59
N ALA A 184 -6.21 8.50 0.44
CA ALA A 184 -5.10 8.08 -0.39
C ALA A 184 -5.52 8.06 -1.87
N VAL A 185 -4.54 8.23 -2.75
CA VAL A 185 -4.67 8.04 -4.20
C VAL A 185 -3.47 7.20 -4.63
N GLU A 186 -3.75 6.13 -5.36
CA GLU A 186 -2.73 5.19 -5.83
C GLU A 186 -2.88 5.00 -7.34
N THR A 187 -1.75 4.87 -8.02
CA THR A 187 -1.70 4.37 -9.39
C THR A 187 -1.31 2.91 -9.33
N GLN A 188 -2.08 2.06 -10.00
CA GLN A 188 -1.88 0.62 -10.00
C GLN A 188 -1.60 0.15 -11.42
N GLU A 189 -0.58 -0.68 -11.59
CA GLU A 189 -0.32 -1.31 -12.88
C GLU A 189 -1.44 -2.28 -13.23
N MET A 190 -1.97 -2.17 -14.45
CA MET A 190 -2.97 -3.09 -14.98
C MET A 190 -2.38 -3.81 -16.18
N LYS A 191 -2.38 -5.14 -16.13
CA LYS A 191 -2.11 -5.97 -17.30
C LYS A 191 -3.45 -6.21 -18.00
N ILE A 192 -3.53 -5.92 -19.29
CA ILE A 192 -4.71 -6.16 -20.11
C ILE A 192 -4.54 -7.52 -20.79
N PRO A 193 -5.28 -8.57 -20.38
CA PRO A 193 -5.39 -9.78 -21.18
C PRO A 193 -5.94 -9.42 -22.56
N SER A 194 -5.45 -10.09 -23.61
CA SER A 194 -5.84 -9.86 -25.01
C SER A 194 -7.36 -10.00 -25.31
N TYR A 195 -8.19 -10.39 -24.32
CA TYR A 195 -9.61 -10.73 -24.49
C TYR A 195 -10.56 -10.19 -23.40
N SER A 196 -10.11 -9.33 -22.49
CA SER A 196 -10.99 -8.85 -21.40
C SER A 196 -11.60 -7.48 -21.71
N ASN A 197 -12.94 -7.41 -21.62
CA ASN A 197 -13.68 -6.15 -21.50
C ASN A 197 -13.71 -5.73 -20.02
N PHE A 198 -13.64 -4.42 -19.79
CA PHE A 198 -13.85 -3.82 -18.47
C PHE A 198 -15.33 -3.47 -18.33
N ASP A 199 -16.11 -4.34 -17.69
CA ASP A 199 -17.44 -3.99 -17.17
C ASP A 199 -17.33 -3.52 -15.71
#